data_AF-A0A8J9YPC8-F1
#
_entry.id   AF-A0A8J9YPC8-F1
#
_cell.length_a   1.000
_cell.length_b   1.000
_cell.length_c   1.000
_cell.angle_alpha   90.00
_cell.angle_beta   90.00
_cell.angle_gamma   90.00
#
_symmetry.space_group_name_H-M   'P 1'
#
loop_
_entity.id
_entity.type
_entity.pdbx_description
1 polymer ?
#
loop_
_entity_poly.entity_id
_entity_poly.type
_entity_poly.pdbx_seq_one_letter_code
_entity_poly.pdbx_strand_id
1 'polypeptide(L)'
;MKRKLNAWMVDRPHEYTKMGNRRPPSNNLIFSWLAEAWGDIPDEIVKRSFRKAGISLSMDGTEDDAIYQSDNDLETDSESEDQSDSESETEASFLRVQL
;
A
#
# COMPACT_ATOMS: atom_id res chain seq x y z
N MET A 1 2.93 -0.24 3.66
CA MET A 1 2.15 1.03 3.61
C MET A 1 0.73 0.92 4.19
N LYS A 2 -0.13 -0.01 3.73
CA LYS A 2 -1.53 -0.20 4.21
C LYS A 2 -1.69 -0.20 5.74
N ARG A 3 -0.81 -0.94 6.44
CA ARG A 3 -0.80 -0.99 7.91
C ARG A 3 -0.67 0.40 8.57
N LYS A 4 0.18 1.28 8.03
CA LYS A 4 0.36 2.64 8.57
C LYS A 4 -0.85 3.52 8.31
N LEU A 5 -1.46 3.38 7.13
CA LEU A 5 -2.71 4.06 6.82
C LEU A 5 -3.83 3.63 7.78
N ASN A 6 -3.98 2.31 8.01
CA ASN A 6 -4.97 1.78 8.94
C ASN A 6 -4.73 2.26 10.38
N ALA A 7 -3.48 2.23 10.84
CA ALA A 7 -3.11 2.76 12.15
C ALA A 7 -3.48 4.25 12.25
N TRP A 8 -3.14 5.05 11.23
CA TRP A 8 -3.51 6.46 11.17
C TRP A 8 -5.02 6.69 11.14
N MET A 9 -5.82 5.81 10.52
CA MET A 9 -7.29 5.93 10.51
C MET A 9 -7.91 5.74 11.91
N VAL A 10 -7.32 4.89 12.75
CA VAL A 10 -7.79 4.57 14.11
C VAL A 10 -7.24 5.56 15.15
N ASP A 11 -6.01 6.04 14.94
CA ASP A 11 -5.34 6.99 15.83
C ASP A 11 -6.09 8.33 15.95
N ARG A 12 -5.97 9.05 17.06
CA ARG A 12 -6.70 10.31 17.33
C ARG A 12 -5.76 11.31 18.03
N PRO A 13 -5.89 12.63 17.79
CA PRO A 13 -6.98 13.33 17.09
C PRO A 13 -6.73 13.56 15.58
N HIS A 14 -7.82 13.72 14.81
CA HIS A 14 -7.77 14.13 13.40
C HIS A 14 -8.30 15.55 13.20
N GLU A 15 -7.82 16.21 12.14
CA GLU A 15 -8.42 17.45 11.65
C GLU A 15 -9.67 17.16 10.82
N TYR A 16 -10.62 18.10 10.87
CA TYR A 16 -11.88 18.01 10.12
C TYR A 16 -12.07 19.20 9.20
N THR A 17 -12.71 18.95 8.06
CA THR A 17 -13.22 19.99 7.16
C THR A 17 -14.39 20.73 7.81
N LYS A 18 -14.73 21.91 7.28
CA LYS A 18 -15.90 22.69 7.76
C LYS A 18 -17.22 21.90 7.66
N MET A 19 -17.29 20.92 6.76
CA MET A 19 -18.45 20.03 6.56
C MET A 19 -18.46 18.83 7.52
N GLY A 20 -17.47 18.70 8.41
CA GLY A 20 -17.38 17.59 9.37
C GLY A 20 -16.71 16.32 8.83
N ASN A 21 -16.27 16.28 7.57
CA ASN A 21 -15.48 15.16 7.05
C ASN A 21 -14.05 15.21 7.61
N ARG A 22 -13.46 14.06 7.96
CA ARG A 22 -12.04 13.97 8.32
C ARG A 22 -11.17 14.47 7.15
N ARG A 23 -10.11 15.21 7.47
CA ARG A 23 -9.10 15.55 6.48
C ARG A 23 -8.24 14.32 6.16
N PRO A 24 -7.81 14.15 4.90
CA PRO A 24 -6.82 13.13 4.57
C PRO A 24 -5.49 13.41 5.28
N PRO A 25 -4.60 12.41 5.40
CA PRO A 25 -3.26 12.64 5.89
C PRO A 25 -2.53 13.61 4.94
N SER A 26 -1.60 14.40 5.48
CA SER A 26 -0.82 15.32 4.65
C SER A 26 0.08 14.57 3.68
N ASN A 27 0.40 15.17 2.53
CA ASN A 27 1.31 14.56 1.55
C ASN A 27 2.68 14.22 2.18
N ASN A 28 3.19 15.09 3.06
CA ASN A 28 4.46 14.84 3.75
C ASN A 28 4.41 13.57 4.61
N LEU A 29 3.28 13.31 5.28
CA LEU A 29 3.10 12.10 6.07
C LEU A 29 2.99 10.86 5.19
N ILE A 30 2.30 10.95 4.05
CA ILE A 30 2.22 9.85 3.08
C ILE A 30 3.62 9.54 2.51
N PHE A 31 4.40 10.57 2.14
CA PHE A 31 5.74 10.41 1.60
C PHE A 31 6.72 9.84 2.61
N SER A 32 6.61 10.18 3.90
CA SER A 32 7.46 9.54 4.92
C SER A 32 7.16 8.05 5.06
N TRP A 33 5.89 7.66 5.02
CA TRP A 33 5.50 6.24 5.03
C TRP A 33 5.97 5.50 3.79
N LEU A 34 5.93 6.15 2.63
CA LEU A 34 6.43 5.60 1.38
C LEU A 34 7.95 5.41 1.44
N ALA A 35 8.70 6.41 1.88
CA ALA A 35 10.15 6.35 1.99
C ALA A 35 10.60 5.23 2.94
N GLU A 36 9.96 5.11 4.10
CA GLU A 36 10.24 4.03 5.04
C GLU A 36 9.89 2.66 4.45
N ALA A 37 8.73 2.52 3.82
CA ALA A 37 8.33 1.27 3.18
C ALA A 37 9.26 0.88 2.02
N TRP A 38 9.85 1.86 1.33
CA TRP A 38 10.82 1.61 0.27
C TRP A 38 12.19 1.21 0.83
N GLY A 39 12.60 1.81 1.95
CA GLY A 39 13.83 1.45 2.66
C GLY A 39 13.79 0.05 3.30
N ASP A 40 12.59 -0.47 3.60
CA ASP A 40 12.41 -1.83 4.10
C ASP A 40 12.62 -2.92 3.04
N ILE A 41 12.66 -2.56 1.74
CA ILE A 41 12.83 -3.51 0.64
C ILE A 41 14.33 -3.73 0.39
N PRO A 42 14.85 -4.97 0.49
CA PRO A 42 16.24 -5.26 0.16
C PRO A 42 16.58 -4.95 -1.30
N ASP A 43 17.73 -4.32 -1.53
CA ASP A 43 18.24 -3.98 -2.87
C ASP A 43 18.25 -5.17 -3.83
N GLU A 44 18.54 -6.37 -3.34
CA GLU A 44 18.56 -7.59 -4.17
C GLU A 44 17.18 -7.95 -4.72
N ILE A 45 16.11 -7.70 -3.96
CA ILE A 45 14.73 -7.89 -4.45
C ILE A 45 14.43 -6.87 -5.55
N VAL A 46 14.84 -5.61 -5.35
CA VAL A 46 14.68 -4.53 -6.32
C VAL A 46 15.41 -4.89 -7.62
N LYS A 47 16.71 -5.20 -7.56
CA LYS A 47 17.52 -5.59 -8.72
C LYS A 47 16.94 -6.79 -9.46
N ARG A 48 16.53 -7.84 -8.73
CA ARG A 48 15.90 -9.02 -9.33
C ARG A 48 14.60 -8.67 -10.04
N SER A 49 13.76 -7.81 -9.47
CA SER A 49 12.51 -7.37 -10.11
C SER A 49 12.75 -6.64 -11.43
N PHE A 50 13.78 -5.77 -11.49
CA PHE A 50 14.16 -5.09 -12.73
C PHE A 50 14.66 -6.09 -13.77
N ARG A 51 15.52 -7.03 -13.39
CA ARG A 51 16.00 -8.10 -14.28
C ARG A 51 14.85 -8.96 -14.83
N LYS A 52 13.91 -9.39 -13.98
CA LYS A 52 12.72 -10.16 -14.41
C LYS A 52 11.82 -9.37 -15.38
N ALA A 53 11.76 -8.05 -15.24
CA ALA A 53 11.06 -7.17 -16.17
C ALA A 53 11.83 -6.91 -17.48
N GLY A 54 12.98 -7.55 -17.70
CA GLY A 54 13.86 -7.31 -18.83
C GLY A 54 14.58 -5.97 -18.78
N ILE A 55 14.63 -5.34 -17.60
CA ILE A 55 15.36 -4.09 -17.37
C ILE A 55 16.72 -4.47 -16.76
N SER A 56 17.66 -4.79 -17.64
CA SER A 56 19.07 -5.00 -17.30
C SER A 56 19.75 -3.65 -17.02
N LEU A 57 20.64 -3.61 -16.03
CA LEU A 57 21.51 -2.45 -15.77
C LEU A 57 22.73 -2.41 -16.70
N SER A 58 23.04 -3.52 -17.39
CA SER A 58 24.17 -3.60 -18.31
C SER A 58 23.71 -3.32 -19.74
N MET A 59 24.29 -2.29 -20.38
CA MET A 59 24.03 -1.98 -21.79
C MET A 59 24.65 -3.02 -22.75
N ASP A 60 25.51 -3.91 -22.24
CA ASP A 60 26.22 -4.92 -23.02
C ASP A 60 25.46 -6.26 -23.15
N GLY A 61 24.30 -6.39 -22.51
CA GLY A 61 23.46 -7.59 -22.57
C GLY A 61 24.03 -8.81 -21.83
N THR A 62 25.09 -8.65 -21.04
CA THR A 62 25.73 -9.77 -20.32
C THR A 62 24.89 -10.32 -19.18
N GLU A 63 23.89 -9.56 -18.70
CA GLU A 63 22.95 -10.00 -17.67
C GLU A 63 21.65 -10.61 -18.23
N ASP A 64 21.46 -10.65 -19.55
CA ASP A 64 20.19 -11.08 -20.16
C ASP A 64 19.95 -12.60 -20.04
N ASP A 65 21.02 -13.40 -19.93
CA ASP A 65 20.94 -14.85 -19.70
C ASP A 65 20.36 -15.20 -18.31
N ALA A 66 20.40 -14.27 -17.35
CA ALA A 66 19.85 -14.46 -16.02
C ALA A 66 18.34 -14.15 -15.94
N ILE A 67 17.75 -13.53 -16.97
CA ILE A 67 16.31 -13.16 -17.00
C ILE A 67 15.41 -14.40 -16.98
N TYR A 68 15.86 -15.49 -17.58
CA TYR A 68 15.08 -16.73 -17.75
C TYR A 68 15.37 -17.79 -16.68
N GLN A 69 16.26 -17.51 -15.72
CA GLN A 69 16.49 -18.44 -14.62
C GLN A 69 15.29 -18.38 -13.67
N SER A 70 14.54 -19.48 -13.63
CA SER A 70 13.37 -19.62 -12.77
C SER A 70 13.82 -19.74 -11.31
N ASP A 71 13.90 -18.61 -10.62
CA ASP A 71 14.03 -18.59 -9.16
C ASP A 71 12.74 -19.16 -8.57
N ASN A 72 12.78 -20.42 -8.14
CA ASN A 72 11.64 -21.16 -7.58
C ASN A 72 11.23 -20.70 -6.16
N ASP A 73 11.85 -19.68 -5.59
CA ASP A 73 11.76 -19.46 -4.15
C ASP A 73 11.35 -18.02 -3.82
N LEU A 74 10.09 -17.66 -4.07
CA LEU A 74 9.34 -16.68 -3.27
C LEU A 74 7.82 -16.94 -3.40
N GLU A 75 7.39 -18.15 -3.08
CA GLU A 75 6.01 -18.38 -2.62
C GLU A 75 5.85 -17.66 -1.27
N THR A 76 5.45 -16.40 -1.31
CA THR A 76 4.67 -15.80 -0.23
C THR A 76 3.36 -15.36 -0.85
N ASP A 77 2.60 -16.37 -1.28
CA ASP A 77 1.17 -16.23 -1.45
C ASP A 77 0.56 -16.08 -0.04
N SER A 78 0.60 -14.85 0.46
CA SER A 78 -0.20 -14.48 1.61
C SER A 78 -1.60 -14.19 1.08
N GLU A 79 -2.36 -15.24 0.77
CA GLU A 79 -3.81 -15.14 0.57
C GLU A 79 -4.41 -14.62 1.87
N SER A 80 -4.58 -13.30 1.96
CA SER A 80 -5.40 -12.72 3.02
C SER A 80 -6.85 -12.98 2.64
N GLU A 81 -7.46 -13.96 3.30
CA GLU A 81 -8.91 -14.16 3.27
C GLU A 81 -9.61 -12.81 3.54
N ASP A 82 -10.29 -12.32 2.51
CA ASP A 82 -11.17 -11.15 2.60
C ASP A 82 -12.37 -11.54 3.47
N GLN A 83 -12.29 -11.24 4.76
CA GLN A 83 -13.47 -11.28 5.61
C GLN A 83 -14.43 -10.19 5.14
N SER A 84 -15.41 -10.63 4.34
CA SER A 84 -16.62 -9.90 3.99
C SER A 84 -17.22 -9.27 5.25
N ASP A 85 -17.07 -7.95 5.38
CA ASP A 85 -17.69 -7.16 6.43
C ASP A 85 -19.19 -7.07 6.10
N SER A 86 -19.97 -7.91 6.76
CA SER A 86 -21.43 -7.94 6.65
C SER A 86 -21.98 -6.58 7.09
N GLU A 87 -22.48 -5.83 6.12
CA GLU A 87 -23.24 -4.60 6.29
C GLU A 87 -24.32 -4.71 7.37
N SER A 88 -24.17 -3.94 8.45
CA SER A 88 -25.29 -3.56 9.32
C SER A 88 -25.62 -2.10 9.08
N GLU A 89 -26.69 -1.87 8.31
CA GLU A 89 -27.36 -0.58 8.22
C GLU A 89 -27.79 -0.14 9.63
N THR A 90 -27.13 0.89 10.17
CA THR A 90 -27.70 1.65 11.29
C THR A 90 -28.34 2.91 10.73
N GLU A 91 -29.58 2.73 10.30
CA GLU A 91 -30.64 3.73 10.27
C GLU A 91 -30.64 4.54 11.58
N ALA A 92 -29.92 5.68 11.61
CA ALA A 92 -30.12 6.73 12.62
C ALA A 92 -29.40 8.04 12.25
N SER A 93 -29.67 8.61 11.06
CA SER A 93 -29.52 10.06 10.81
C SER A 93 -30.27 10.52 9.56
N PHE A 94 -31.43 9.92 9.25
CA PHE A 94 -32.37 10.46 8.25
C PHE A 94 -33.42 11.41 8.84
N LEU A 95 -33.17 11.95 10.04
CA LEU A 95 -33.98 13.04 10.61
C LEU A 95 -33.22 14.37 10.56
N ARG A 96 -33.06 14.91 9.35
CA ARG A 96 -32.84 16.36 9.18
C ARG A 96 -33.51 16.96 7.94
N VAL A 97 -34.70 16.47 7.59
CA VAL A 97 -35.66 17.26 6.80
C VAL A 97 -37.07 16.98 7.32
N GLN A 98 -37.53 17.79 8.27
CA GLN A 98 -38.90 18.29 8.47
C GLN A 98 -39.00 18.93 9.88
N LEU A 99 -38.53 20.18 9.99
CA LEU A 99 -39.31 21.32 10.48
C LEU A 99 -38.57 22.62 10.16
#